data_AF-A0A938RYU3-F1
#
_entry.id   AF-A0A938RYU3-F1
#
_cell.length_a   1.000
_cell.length_b   1.000
_cell.length_c   1.000
_cell.angle_alpha   90.00
_cell.angle_beta   90.00
_cell.angle_gamma   90.00
#
_symmetry.space_group_name_H-M   'P 1'
#
loop_
_entity.id
_entity.type
_entity.pdbx_description
1 polymer ?
#
loop_
_entity_poly.entity_id
_entity_poly.type
_entity_poly.pdbx_seq_one_letter_code
_entity_poly.pdbx_strand_id
1 'polypeptide(L)'
;MCTRRARLLFAFACAALVACGERESAAPVVAPAAKVAGPPRFVADASCRECHAEQAAAWTGSHHDRAMEVADASSVLGDFSGADPGFAIVDGKYVVRAEGADGKRAEFAAPYTFGVAPLQQMLVELPGGRLQSYTTAWDTEKRRWFSLYPGP
;
A
#
# COMPACT_ATOMS: atom_id res chain seq x y z
N MET A 1 23.48 57.42 64.66
CA MET A 1 23.09 56.03 64.38
C MET A 1 23.24 55.82 62.86
N CYS A 2 24.48 55.63 62.38
CA CYS A 2 25.21 54.35 62.18
C CYS A 2 24.87 53.74 60.80
N THR A 3 25.72 53.65 59.75
CA THR A 3 27.06 54.16 59.40
C THR A 3 27.27 53.86 57.90
N ARG A 4 28.01 54.71 57.19
CA ARG A 4 28.63 54.47 55.87
C ARG A 4 29.55 53.23 55.88
N ARG A 5 29.64 52.46 54.78
CA ARG A 5 30.87 51.81 54.22
C ARG A 5 30.65 51.55 52.72
N ALA A 6 31.31 52.20 51.77
CA ALA A 6 32.74 52.19 51.39
C ALA A 6 33.18 50.95 50.59
N ARG A 7 33.60 51.23 49.33
CA ARG A 7 34.67 50.61 48.53
C ARG A 7 34.52 49.13 48.12
N LEU A 8 34.62 48.85 46.82
CA LEU A 8 35.82 48.26 46.18
C LEU A 8 35.54 47.93 44.71
N LEU A 9 36.42 48.43 43.84
CA LEU A 9 36.63 47.96 42.49
C LEU A 9 37.04 46.47 42.52
N PHE A 10 36.50 45.65 41.62
CA PHE A 10 37.27 44.55 41.03
C PHE A 10 36.72 44.22 39.64
N ALA A 11 37.51 44.62 38.64
CA ALA A 11 37.45 44.00 37.32
C ALA A 11 37.96 42.56 37.45
N PHE A 12 37.23 41.60 36.89
CA PHE A 12 37.83 40.37 36.39
C PHE A 12 37.09 39.95 35.13
N ALA A 13 37.65 40.35 33.99
CA ALA A 13 37.47 39.64 32.76
C ALA A 13 38.09 38.24 32.95
N CYS A 14 37.27 37.20 32.79
CA CYS A 14 37.77 35.87 32.45
C CYS A 14 36.92 35.36 31.31
N ALA A 15 37.45 35.58 30.10
CA ALA A 15 37.05 34.87 28.91
C ALA A 15 37.29 33.38 29.15
N ALA A 16 36.24 32.64 29.47
CA ALA A 16 36.23 31.20 29.33
C ALA A 16 35.57 30.88 27.99
N LEU A 17 36.41 30.79 26.96
CA LEU A 17 36.12 30.06 25.73
C LEU A 17 35.82 28.61 26.10
N VAL A 18 34.57 28.30 26.42
CA VAL A 18 34.10 26.91 26.40
C VAL A 18 33.84 26.60 24.93
N ALA A 19 34.85 26.01 24.31
CA ALA A 19 34.71 25.39 23.01
C ALA A 19 33.55 24.39 23.07
N CYS A 20 32.46 24.69 22.35
CA CYS A 20 31.57 23.65 21.85
C CYS A 20 32.39 22.84 20.86
N GLY A 21 33.05 21.79 21.35
CA GLY A 21 33.44 20.71 20.47
C GLY A 21 32.18 19.92 20.18
N GLU A 22 31.57 20.12 19.01
CA GLU A 22 30.67 19.12 18.45
C GLU A 22 31.40 17.78 18.46
N ARG A 23 30.97 16.87 19.33
CA ARG A 23 31.27 15.46 19.14
C ARG A 23 30.46 15.05 17.92
N GLU A 24 31.09 15.10 16.75
CA GLU A 24 30.65 14.41 15.56
C GLU A 24 30.48 12.93 15.92
N SER A 25 29.25 12.54 16.24
CA SER A 25 28.91 11.13 16.39
C SER A 25 28.99 10.54 14.99
N ALA A 26 30.13 9.92 14.67
CA ALA A 26 30.28 9.17 13.44
C ALA A 26 29.18 8.10 13.41
N ALA A 27 28.17 8.31 12.57
CA ALA A 27 27.17 7.31 12.27
C ALA A 27 27.91 6.04 11.78
N PRO A 28 27.45 4.83 12.15
CA PRO A 28 28.05 3.62 11.61
C PRO A 28 27.93 3.66 10.09
N VAL A 29 29.07 3.56 9.41
CA VAL A 29 29.13 3.42 7.96
C VAL A 29 28.53 2.05 7.64
N VAL A 30 27.25 2.03 7.27
CA VAL A 30 26.60 0.81 6.78
C VAL A 30 27.29 0.46 5.47
N ALA A 31 28.06 -0.62 5.47
CA ALA A 31 28.68 -1.14 4.25
C ALA A 31 27.59 -1.36 3.19
N PRO A 32 27.86 -1.06 1.90
CA PRO A 32 26.90 -1.31 0.85
C PRO A 32 26.52 -2.80 0.87
N ALA A 33 25.22 -3.08 0.94
CA ALA A 33 24.71 -4.44 0.89
C ALA A 33 25.29 -5.15 -0.35
N ALA A 34 25.95 -6.29 -0.13
CA ALA A 34 26.48 -7.09 -1.22
C ALA A 34 25.33 -7.43 -2.19
N LYS A 35 25.54 -7.20 -3.48
CA LYS A 35 24.58 -7.62 -4.52
C LYS A 35 24.42 -9.14 -4.43
N VAL A 36 23.24 -9.59 -4.00
CA VAL A 36 22.86 -10.99 -4.09
C VAL A 36 22.75 -11.34 -5.58
N ALA A 37 23.68 -12.15 -6.08
CA ALA A 37 23.68 -12.63 -7.46
C ALA A 37 22.81 -13.88 -7.58
N GLY A 38 21.80 -13.85 -8.47
CA GLY A 38 20.87 -14.95 -8.74
C GLY A 38 19.53 -14.44 -9.28
N PRO A 39 18.67 -15.32 -9.84
CA PRO A 39 17.30 -14.93 -10.18
C PRO A 39 16.59 -14.42 -8.91
N PRO A 40 15.65 -13.44 -9.03
CA PRO A 40 14.87 -12.98 -7.90
C PRO A 40 14.18 -14.19 -7.26
N ARG A 41 14.45 -14.40 -5.97
CA ARG A 41 13.87 -15.48 -5.20
C ARG A 41 12.77 -14.87 -4.34
N PHE A 42 11.52 -15.18 -4.68
CA PHE A 42 10.39 -14.91 -3.80
C PHE A 42 10.24 -16.10 -2.85
N VAL A 43 9.93 -15.83 -1.59
CA VAL A 43 9.58 -16.82 -0.58
C VAL A 43 8.18 -16.52 -0.09
N ALA A 44 7.49 -17.52 0.46
CA ALA A 44 6.19 -17.30 1.07
C ALA A 44 6.33 -16.38 2.29
N ASP A 45 5.33 -15.51 2.52
CA ASP A 45 5.34 -14.60 3.67
C ASP A 45 5.49 -15.34 5.00
N ALA A 46 5.02 -16.59 5.07
CA ALA A 46 5.20 -17.48 6.21
C ALA A 46 6.66 -17.59 6.67
N SER A 47 7.63 -17.54 5.75
CA SER A 47 9.06 -17.56 6.08
C SER A 47 9.51 -16.32 6.86
N CYS A 48 8.79 -15.21 6.76
CA CYS A 48 9.08 -13.97 7.47
C CYS A 48 8.41 -13.92 8.85
N ARG A 49 7.25 -14.58 9.01
CA ARG A 49 6.37 -14.47 10.21
C ARG A 49 7.02 -14.99 11.49
N GLU A 50 7.93 -15.96 11.39
CA GLU A 50 8.62 -16.56 12.53
C GLU A 50 9.52 -15.55 13.28
N CYS A 51 10.15 -14.62 12.56
CA CYS A 51 11.01 -13.59 13.15
C CYS A 51 10.32 -12.21 13.24
N HIS A 52 9.31 -11.95 12.40
CA HIS A 52 8.64 -10.65 12.28
C HIS A 52 7.16 -10.73 12.65
N ALA A 53 6.85 -11.29 13.82
CA ALA A 53 5.48 -11.56 14.26
C ALA A 53 4.60 -10.30 14.36
N GLU A 54 5.15 -9.19 14.87
CA GLU A 54 4.41 -7.92 15.01
C GLU A 54 4.05 -7.34 13.64
N GLN A 55 5.00 -7.35 12.69
CA GLN A 55 4.77 -6.85 11.33
C GLN A 55 3.80 -7.77 10.58
N ALA A 56 3.91 -9.08 10.77
CA ALA A 56 2.98 -10.05 10.21
C ALA A 56 1.56 -9.81 10.71
N ALA A 57 1.38 -9.54 12.02
CA ALA A 57 0.09 -9.23 12.60
C ALA A 57 -0.49 -7.91 12.06
N ALA A 58 0.34 -6.87 11.89
CA ALA A 58 -0.09 -5.59 11.33
C ALA A 58 -0.44 -5.67 9.84
N TRP A 59 0.23 -6.55 9.09
CA TRP A 59 0.00 -6.74 7.67
C TRP A 59 -1.22 -7.61 7.38
N THR A 60 -1.44 -8.68 8.16
CA THR A 60 -2.53 -9.64 7.94
C THR A 60 -3.89 -8.94 7.99
N GLY A 61 -4.72 -9.15 6.97
CA GLY A 61 -6.02 -8.51 6.81
C GLY A 61 -5.98 -7.04 6.40
N SER A 62 -4.79 -6.44 6.27
CA SER A 62 -4.64 -5.07 5.74
C SER A 62 -5.03 -5.00 4.27
N HIS A 63 -5.22 -3.78 3.75
CA HIS A 63 -5.44 -3.60 2.31
C HIS A 63 -4.27 -4.07 1.44
N HIS A 64 -3.06 -4.17 1.98
CA HIS A 64 -1.90 -4.68 1.24
C HIS A 64 -1.92 -6.20 1.12
N ASP A 65 -2.26 -6.90 2.22
CA ASP A 65 -2.46 -8.36 2.22
C ASP A 65 -3.60 -8.73 1.25
N ARG A 66 -4.67 -7.95 1.30
CA ARG A 66 -5.88 -8.14 0.49
C ARG A 66 -5.88 -7.39 -0.85
N ALA A 67 -4.71 -6.93 -1.31
CA ALA A 67 -4.63 -6.08 -2.50
C ALA A 67 -5.07 -6.80 -3.78
N MET A 68 -4.84 -8.11 -3.84
CA MET A 68 -5.28 -8.98 -4.94
C MET A 68 -5.71 -10.32 -4.35
N GLU A 69 -7.00 -10.64 -4.48
CA GLU A 69 -7.58 -11.89 -3.98
C GLU A 69 -8.17 -12.68 -5.16
N VAL A 70 -8.21 -14.01 -5.07
CA VAL A 70 -9.00 -14.83 -6.01
C VAL A 70 -10.46 -14.40 -5.89
N ALA A 71 -11.13 -14.19 -7.01
CA ALA A 71 -12.54 -13.81 -7.01
C ALA A 71 -13.42 -14.99 -6.58
N ASP A 72 -13.94 -14.90 -5.36
CA ASP A 72 -14.90 -15.83 -4.77
C ASP A 72 -15.90 -15.07 -3.89
N ALA A 73 -16.85 -15.81 -3.31
CA ALA A 73 -17.92 -15.24 -2.48
C ALA A 73 -17.41 -14.54 -1.20
N SER A 74 -16.17 -14.79 -0.78
CA SER A 74 -15.55 -14.17 0.40
C SER A 74 -14.74 -12.90 0.08
N SER A 75 -14.27 -12.76 -1.16
CA SER A 75 -13.40 -11.65 -1.58
C SER A 75 -14.09 -10.62 -2.48
N VAL A 76 -15.13 -11.02 -3.22
CA VAL A 76 -15.88 -10.12 -4.11
C VAL A 76 -16.87 -9.29 -3.30
N LEU A 77 -16.60 -7.98 -3.25
CA LEU A 77 -17.44 -6.98 -2.58
C LEU A 77 -18.51 -6.39 -3.50
N GLY A 78 -18.29 -6.48 -4.82
CA GLY A 78 -19.17 -5.97 -5.86
C GLY A 78 -20.47 -6.76 -6.04
N ASP A 79 -21.52 -6.09 -6.51
CA ASP A 79 -22.81 -6.72 -6.77
C ASP A 79 -22.84 -7.42 -8.15
N PHE A 80 -22.91 -8.75 -8.12
CA PHE A 80 -23.07 -9.62 -9.30
C PHE A 80 -24.47 -10.27 -9.38
N SER A 81 -25.45 -9.77 -8.63
CA SER A 81 -26.82 -10.31 -8.61
C SER A 81 -27.63 -10.04 -9.89
N GLY A 82 -27.07 -9.27 -10.82
CA GLY A 82 -27.69 -8.92 -12.11
C GLY A 82 -28.30 -7.51 -12.15
N ALA A 83 -28.11 -6.68 -11.12
CA ALA A 83 -28.51 -5.28 -11.13
C ALA A 83 -27.81 -4.47 -12.24
N ASP A 84 -26.54 -4.81 -12.53
CA ASP A 84 -25.79 -4.30 -13.67
C ASP A 84 -25.55 -5.44 -14.67
N PRO A 85 -25.98 -5.32 -15.95
CA PRO A 85 -25.83 -6.38 -16.94
C PRO A 85 -24.36 -6.62 -17.34
N GLY A 86 -23.46 -5.70 -17.02
CA GLY A 86 -22.02 -5.80 -17.24
C GLY A 86 -21.32 -6.82 -16.34
N PHE A 87 -21.96 -7.28 -15.27
CA PHE A 87 -21.37 -8.19 -14.28
C PHE A 87 -22.27 -9.41 -14.08
N ALA A 88 -21.69 -10.61 -14.14
CA ALA A 88 -22.44 -11.85 -13.97
C ALA A 88 -21.60 -12.96 -13.32
N ILE A 89 -22.30 -13.94 -12.76
CA ILE A 89 -21.70 -15.23 -12.39
C ILE A 89 -22.19 -16.26 -13.40
N VAL A 90 -21.25 -16.90 -14.12
CA VAL A 90 -21.52 -17.94 -15.11
C VAL A 90 -20.77 -19.20 -14.69
N ASP A 91 -21.50 -20.31 -14.52
CA ASP A 91 -20.93 -21.58 -14.03
C ASP A 91 -20.08 -21.45 -12.75
N GLY A 92 -20.53 -20.59 -11.83
CA GLY A 92 -19.83 -20.32 -10.57
C GLY A 92 -18.60 -19.42 -10.70
N LYS A 93 -18.32 -18.85 -11.87
CA LYS A 93 -17.20 -17.94 -12.13
C LYS A 93 -17.68 -16.52 -12.34
N TYR A 94 -16.93 -15.56 -11.81
CA TYR A 94 -17.17 -14.14 -12.05
C TYR A 94 -16.78 -13.75 -13.48
N VAL A 95 -17.67 -13.03 -14.15
CA VAL A 95 -17.54 -12.62 -15.55
C VAL A 95 -17.87 -11.13 -15.68
N VAL A 96 -17.08 -10.45 -16.49
CA VAL A 96 -17.33 -9.07 -16.94
C VAL A 96 -17.72 -9.09 -18.41
N ARG A 97 -18.84 -8.45 -18.75
CA ARG A 97 -19.33 -8.25 -20.11
C ARG A 97 -18.93 -6.88 -20.62
N ALA A 98 -17.92 -6.85 -21.49
CA ALA A 98 -17.33 -5.62 -22.01
C ALA A 98 -17.12 -5.71 -23.53
N GLU A 99 -16.82 -4.58 -24.17
CA GLU A 99 -16.32 -4.60 -25.55
C GLU A 99 -14.90 -5.13 -25.59
N GLY A 100 -14.64 -6.06 -26.51
CA GLY A 100 -13.32 -6.58 -26.80
C GLY A 100 -12.53 -5.67 -27.74
N ALA A 101 -11.32 -6.09 -28.07
CA ALA A 101 -10.43 -5.35 -28.98
C ALA A 101 -11.00 -5.20 -30.41
N ASP A 102 -11.99 -6.00 -30.78
CA ASP A 102 -12.72 -5.92 -32.05
C ASP A 102 -13.96 -5.03 -31.98
N GLY A 103 -14.20 -4.35 -30.85
CA GLY A 103 -15.36 -3.50 -30.59
C GLY A 103 -16.66 -4.27 -30.36
N LYS A 104 -16.64 -5.60 -30.27
CA LYS A 104 -17.82 -6.41 -30.01
C LYS A 104 -17.93 -6.74 -28.53
N ARG A 105 -19.16 -6.84 -28.02
CA ARG A 105 -19.38 -7.32 -26.65
C ARG A 105 -18.94 -8.78 -26.54
N ALA A 106 -18.20 -9.08 -25.48
CA ALA A 106 -17.74 -10.41 -25.11
C ALA A 106 -17.79 -10.59 -23.58
N GLU A 107 -17.70 -11.84 -23.16
CA GLU A 107 -17.55 -12.23 -21.76
C GLU A 107 -16.08 -12.48 -21.44
N PHE A 108 -15.58 -11.82 -20.41
CA PHE A 108 -14.22 -11.99 -19.91
C PHE A 108 -14.27 -12.58 -18.51
N ALA A 109 -13.52 -13.66 -18.29
CA ALA A 109 -13.34 -14.20 -16.95
C ALA A 109 -12.68 -13.14 -16.07
N ALA A 110 -13.17 -13.00 -14.84
CA ALA A 110 -12.64 -12.08 -13.85
C ALA A 110 -12.12 -12.85 -12.63
N PRO A 111 -10.99 -13.56 -12.76
CA PRO A 111 -10.53 -14.51 -11.73
C PRO A 111 -9.99 -13.87 -10.44
N TYR A 112 -9.78 -12.54 -10.43
CA TYR A 112 -9.26 -11.85 -9.25
C TYR A 112 -9.98 -10.52 -9.01
N THR A 113 -10.05 -10.13 -7.74
CA THR A 113 -10.33 -8.76 -7.32
C THR A 113 -9.03 -7.98 -7.15
N PHE A 114 -9.12 -6.66 -7.21
CA PHE A 114 -7.99 -5.76 -6.98
C PHE A 114 -8.42 -4.55 -6.15
N GLY A 115 -7.80 -4.37 -5.00
CA GLY A 115 -8.18 -3.37 -4.00
C GLY A 115 -9.31 -3.79 -3.07
N VAL A 116 -9.52 -2.99 -2.04
CA VAL A 116 -10.52 -3.22 -0.99
C VAL A 116 -11.38 -1.97 -0.78
N ALA A 117 -10.77 -0.83 -0.42
CA ALA A 117 -11.47 0.43 -0.22
C ALA A 117 -10.58 1.62 -0.65
N PRO A 118 -11.17 2.72 -1.16
CA PRO A 118 -12.61 3.00 -1.28
C PRO A 118 -13.28 2.32 -2.49
N LEU A 119 -12.52 1.56 -3.29
CA LEU A 119 -13.01 0.84 -4.45
C LEU A 119 -12.37 -0.54 -4.57
N GLN A 120 -13.08 -1.44 -5.24
CA GLN A 120 -12.58 -2.74 -5.68
C GLN A 120 -12.78 -2.88 -7.20
N GLN A 121 -11.73 -3.28 -7.91
CA GLN A 121 -11.77 -3.59 -9.33
C GLN A 121 -11.77 -5.10 -9.56
N MET A 122 -12.21 -5.51 -10.74
CA MET A 122 -12.01 -6.86 -11.24
C MET A 122 -10.80 -6.90 -12.17
N LEU A 123 -9.97 -7.93 -12.07
CA LEU A 123 -8.94 -8.22 -13.06
C LEU A 123 -9.51 -9.19 -14.09
N VAL A 124 -9.68 -8.72 -15.32
CA VAL A 124 -10.17 -9.55 -16.43
C VAL A 124 -9.02 -10.25 -17.14
N GLU A 125 -9.24 -11.51 -17.51
CA GLU A 125 -8.25 -12.32 -18.22
C GLU A 125 -8.30 -12.05 -19.73
N LEU A 126 -7.11 -11.85 -20.30
CA LEU A 126 -6.86 -11.63 -21.72
C LEU A 126 -5.97 -12.75 -22.28
N PRO A 127 -5.89 -12.92 -23.62
CA PRO A 127 -5.09 -13.98 -24.23
C PRO A 127 -3.63 -14.00 -23.75
N GLY A 128 -3.11 -15.20 -23.51
CA GLY A 128 -1.73 -15.43 -23.05
C GLY A 128 -1.54 -15.24 -21.53
N GLY A 129 -2.60 -15.36 -20.74
CA GLY A 129 -2.54 -15.25 -19.27
C GLY A 129 -2.33 -13.83 -18.75
N ARG A 130 -2.60 -12.81 -19.59
CA ARG A 130 -2.51 -11.41 -19.18
C ARG A 130 -3.75 -11.04 -18.38
N LEU A 131 -3.56 -10.21 -17.36
CA LEU A 131 -4.64 -9.63 -16.57
C LEU A 131 -4.72 -8.13 -16.83
N GLN A 132 -5.94 -7.61 -16.95
CA GLN A 132 -6.21 -6.18 -17.08
C GLN A 132 -7.14 -5.75 -15.96
N SER A 133 -6.78 -4.68 -15.23
CA SER A 133 -7.70 -4.04 -14.30
C SER A 133 -8.86 -3.42 -15.09
N TYR A 134 -10.07 -3.89 -14.84
CA TYR A 134 -11.26 -3.38 -15.52
C TYR A 134 -11.57 -1.96 -15.07
N THR A 135 -12.11 -1.17 -15.98
CA THR A 135 -12.23 0.28 -15.85
C THR A 135 -13.51 0.71 -15.14
N THR A 136 -14.46 -0.21 -14.96
CA THR A 136 -15.56 -0.06 -14.02
C THR A 136 -15.17 -0.71 -12.69
N ALA A 137 -15.22 0.07 -11.62
CA ALA A 137 -14.93 -0.36 -10.27
C ALA A 137 -16.19 -0.38 -9.42
N TRP A 138 -16.17 -1.16 -8.34
CA TRP A 138 -17.17 -1.11 -7.29
C TRP A 138 -16.76 -0.08 -6.24
N ASP A 139 -17.59 0.92 -5.99
CA ASP A 139 -17.44 1.84 -4.86
C ASP A 139 -17.92 1.11 -3.60
N THR A 140 -17.01 0.78 -2.68
CA THR A 140 -17.36 0.00 -1.48
C THR A 140 -18.17 0.79 -0.46
N GLU A 141 -18.10 2.11 -0.51
CA GLU A 141 -18.81 2.99 0.43
C GLU A 141 -20.24 3.25 -0.06
N LYS A 142 -20.39 3.57 -1.35
CA LYS A 142 -21.68 3.89 -1.97
C LYS A 142 -22.37 2.67 -2.57
N ARG A 143 -21.70 1.53 -2.60
CA ARG A 143 -22.21 0.22 -3.06
C ARG A 143 -22.79 0.30 -4.47
N ARG A 144 -21.98 0.76 -5.40
CA ARG A 144 -22.37 0.86 -6.82
C ARG A 144 -21.18 0.67 -7.75
N TRP A 145 -21.46 0.16 -8.93
CA TRP A 145 -20.50 0.19 -10.04
C TRP A 145 -20.35 1.61 -10.57
N PHE A 146 -19.13 2.00 -10.91
CA PHE A 146 -18.83 3.30 -11.51
C PHE A 146 -17.62 3.22 -12.45
N SER A 147 -17.62 4.06 -13.48
CA SER A 147 -16.47 4.22 -14.38
C SER A 147 -15.35 4.98 -13.68
N LEU A 148 -14.12 4.50 -13.80
CA LEU A 148 -12.91 5.21 -13.38
C LEU A 148 -12.54 6.35 -14.33
N TYR A 149 -13.12 6.39 -15.53
CA TYR A 149 -12.93 7.48 -16.47
C TYR A 149 -14.06 8.50 -16.40
N PRO A 150 -13.75 9.80 -16.56
CA PRO A 150 -14.75 10.83 -16.66
C PRO A 150 -15.53 10.71 -17.98
N GLY A 151 -16.84 10.86 -17.92
CA GLY A 151 -17.73 10.79 -19.08
C GLY A 151 -19.02 10.02 -18.78
N PRO A 152 -19.98 9.98 -19.71
CA PRO A 152 -21.06 9.01 -19.64
C PRO A 152 -20.52 7.58 -19.68
#